data_AF-A0A956H1G3-F1
#
_entry.id   AF-A0A956H1G3-F1
#
_cell.length_a   1.000
_cell.length_b   1.000
_cell.length_c   1.000
_cell.angle_alpha   90.00
_cell.angle_beta   90.00
_cell.angle_gamma   90.00
#
_symmetry.space_group_name_H-M   'P 1'
#
loop_
_entity.id
_entity.type
_entity.pdbx_description
1 polymer ?
#
loop_
_entity_poly.entity_id
_entity_poly.type
_entity_poly.pdbx_seq_one_letter_code
_entity_poly.pdbx_strand_id
1 'polypeptide(L)'
;MEILIVSGLSGAGKSTCLRALEDLGYYCVDNLPLPLLPALVETRQTGPKRLAIGVDARTTDYLHAFASVREQLLAEGHAVEVLFLEAPAPTIVRRFSETRRRHPLGELPGAIEHERSQLAEVRARADSVIDSENLSSRQLRQLIRER
;
A
#
# COMPACT_ATOMS: atom_id res chain seq x y z
N MET A 1 -13.24 1.60 13.17
CA MET A 1 -12.42 0.42 12.78
C MET A 1 -10.98 0.88 12.68
N GLU A 2 -10.02 -0.05 12.74
CA GLU A 2 -8.62 0.18 12.41
C GLU A 2 -8.43 -0.11 10.91
N ILE A 3 -8.09 0.93 10.15
CA ILE A 3 -7.90 0.87 8.70
C ILE A 3 -6.44 1.21 8.41
N LEU A 4 -5.72 0.26 7.81
CA LEU A 4 -4.34 0.45 7.39
C LEU A 4 -4.27 0.50 5.86
N ILE A 5 -3.96 1.66 5.30
CA ILE A 5 -3.72 1.81 3.88
C ILE A 5 -2.25 1.56 3.62
N VAL A 6 -1.96 0.52 2.84
CA VAL A 6 -0.61 0.12 2.44
C VAL A 6 -0.37 0.58 1.01
N SER A 7 0.57 1.50 0.82
CA SER A 7 1.01 1.97 -0.49
C SER A 7 2.51 1.87 -0.66
N GLY A 8 3.02 2.25 -1.83
CA GLY A 8 4.42 2.13 -2.17
C GLY A 8 4.65 1.83 -3.64
N LEU A 9 5.91 1.90 -4.06
CA LEU A 9 6.30 1.55 -5.44
C LEU A 9 6.10 0.05 -5.71
N SER A 10 5.91 -0.31 -6.96
CA SER A 10 5.87 -1.69 -7.42
C SER A 10 7.23 -2.33 -7.17
N GLY A 11 7.23 -3.50 -6.53
CA GLY A 11 8.47 -4.14 -6.07
C GLY A 11 9.00 -3.64 -4.71
N ALA A 12 8.37 -2.65 -4.06
CA ALA A 12 8.74 -2.22 -2.70
C ALA A 12 8.28 -3.18 -1.58
N GLY A 13 7.50 -4.21 -1.91
CA GLY A 13 7.11 -5.25 -0.95
C GLY A 13 5.67 -5.14 -0.40
N LYS A 14 4.80 -4.31 -1.01
CA LYS A 14 3.37 -4.19 -0.64
C LYS A 14 2.67 -5.55 -0.47
N SER A 15 2.79 -6.46 -1.44
CA SER A 15 2.16 -7.78 -1.36
C SER A 15 2.72 -8.64 -0.22
N THR A 16 3.99 -8.44 0.16
CA THR A 16 4.59 -9.10 1.33
C THR A 16 4.04 -8.51 2.62
N CYS A 17 3.85 -7.19 2.68
CA CYS A 17 3.23 -6.48 3.79
C CYS A 17 1.77 -6.92 3.99
N LEU A 18 0.94 -6.91 2.94
CA LEU A 18 -0.46 -7.33 3.02
C LEU A 18 -0.60 -8.77 3.51
N ARG A 19 0.23 -9.70 3.01
CA ARG A 19 0.25 -11.08 3.52
C ARG A 19 0.63 -11.18 5.00
N ALA A 20 1.58 -10.36 5.45
CA ALA A 20 1.94 -10.33 6.86
C ALA A 20 0.78 -9.79 7.73
N LEU A 21 0.05 -8.79 7.25
CA LEU A 21 -1.13 -8.23 7.92
C LEU A 21 -2.28 -9.24 7.96
N GLU A 22 -2.46 -10.02 6.88
CA GLU A 22 -3.44 -11.11 6.83
C GLU A 22 -3.15 -12.17 7.91
N ASP A 23 -1.89 -12.56 8.09
CA ASP A 23 -1.46 -13.45 9.17
C ASP A 23 -1.74 -12.86 10.57
N LEU A 24 -1.80 -11.53 10.71
CA LEU A 24 -2.12 -10.80 11.94
C LEU A 24 -3.62 -10.58 12.14
N GLY A 25 -4.47 -11.12 11.26
CA GLY A 25 -5.92 -11.04 11.34
C GLY A 25 -6.55 -9.79 10.72
N TYR A 26 -5.80 -9.03 9.91
CA TYR A 26 -6.39 -7.98 9.08
C TYR A 26 -7.16 -8.61 7.92
N TYR A 27 -8.34 -8.07 7.64
CA TYR A 27 -8.96 -8.32 6.35
C TYR A 27 -8.22 -7.53 5.29
N CYS A 28 -7.53 -8.21 4.38
CA CYS A 28 -6.69 -7.57 3.37
C CYS A 28 -7.41 -7.50 2.02
N VAL A 29 -7.43 -6.32 1.40
CA VAL A 29 -7.89 -6.13 0.02
C VAL A 29 -6.76 -5.50 -0.79
N ASP A 30 -6.33 -6.18 -1.85
CA ASP A 30 -5.30 -5.64 -2.75
C ASP A 30 -5.96 -4.93 -3.95
N ASN A 31 -5.38 -3.82 -4.40
CA ASN A 31 -5.79 -3.07 -5.58
C ASN A 31 -7.27 -2.61 -5.56
N LEU A 32 -7.77 -2.16 -4.41
CA LEU A 32 -9.13 -1.60 -4.28
C LEU A 32 -9.15 -0.15 -4.82
N PRO A 33 -10.07 0.19 -5.73
CA PRO A 33 -10.32 1.59 -6.07
C PRO A 33 -10.72 2.38 -4.83
N LEU A 34 -9.98 3.46 -4.52
CA LEU A 34 -10.19 4.29 -3.32
C LEU A 34 -11.65 4.74 -3.10
N PRO A 35 -12.46 5.11 -4.11
CA PRO A 35 -13.84 5.54 -3.90
C PRO A 35 -14.76 4.42 -3.40
N LEU A 36 -14.36 3.15 -3.54
CA LEU A 36 -15.12 2.00 -3.04
C LEU A 36 -14.79 1.66 -1.58
N LEU A 37 -13.77 2.29 -0.99
CA LEU A 37 -13.36 2.05 0.38
C LEU A 37 -14.47 2.39 1.40
N PRO A 38 -15.14 3.55 1.35
CA PRO A 38 -16.22 3.85 2.29
C PRO A 38 -17.33 2.77 2.26
N ALA A 39 -17.78 2.38 1.07
CA ALA A 39 -18.78 1.33 0.91
C ALA A 39 -18.31 -0.03 1.48
N LEU A 40 -17.04 -0.38 1.29
CA LEU A 40 -16.47 -1.59 1.88
C LEU A 40 -16.51 -1.51 3.42
N VAL A 41 -16.17 -0.36 4.01
CA VAL A 41 -16.18 -0.17 5.46
C VAL A 41 -17.60 -0.27 6.03
N GLU A 42 -18.59 0.31 5.37
CA GLU A 42 -20.00 0.20 5.77
C GLU A 42 -20.47 -1.26 5.83
N THR A 43 -20.12 -2.08 4.83
CA THR A 43 -20.51 -3.51 4.82
C THR A 43 -19.86 -4.33 5.94
N ARG A 44 -18.84 -3.78 6.62
CA ARG A 44 -18.04 -4.49 7.63
C ARG A 44 -18.23 -3.99 9.05
N GLN A 45 -19.26 -3.19 9.32
CA GLN A 45 -19.54 -2.74 10.69
C GLN A 45 -19.72 -3.89 11.70
N THR A 46 -20.12 -5.08 11.23
CA THR A 46 -20.28 -6.30 12.05
C THR A 46 -19.12 -7.30 11.95
N GLY A 47 -18.11 -7.03 11.10
CA GLY A 47 -16.99 -7.93 10.81
C GLY A 47 -15.68 -7.60 11.56
N PRO A 48 -14.55 -8.19 11.14
CA PRO A 48 -13.21 -7.88 11.65
C PRO A 48 -12.98 -6.37 11.68
N LYS A 49 -12.64 -5.85 12.87
CA LYS A 49 -12.42 -4.42 13.08
C LYS A 49 -11.12 -3.89 12.48
N ARG A 50 -10.29 -4.77 11.89
CA ARG A 50 -8.99 -4.49 11.27
C ARG A 50 -9.05 -4.74 9.76
N LEU A 51 -8.84 -3.68 8.99
CA LEU A 51 -8.89 -3.67 7.53
C LEU A 51 -7.55 -3.19 6.99
N ALA A 52 -6.95 -3.91 6.05
CA ALA A 52 -5.74 -3.49 5.36
C ALA A 52 -6.00 -3.40 3.86
N ILE A 53 -5.56 -2.32 3.22
CA ILE A 53 -5.88 -2.06 1.80
C ILE A 53 -4.62 -1.70 1.04
N GLY A 54 -4.36 -2.44 -0.04
CA GLY A 54 -3.33 -2.12 -1.01
C GLY A 54 -3.78 -1.03 -1.97
N VAL A 55 -3.13 0.13 -1.90
CA VAL A 55 -3.29 1.23 -2.87
C VAL A 55 -1.99 1.37 -3.64
N ASP A 56 -2.04 1.23 -4.95
CA ASP A 56 -0.88 1.42 -5.80
C ASP A 56 -1.21 2.20 -7.06
N ALA A 57 -0.16 2.55 -7.79
CA ALA A 57 -0.26 3.40 -8.96
C ALA A 57 -1.11 2.83 -10.10
N ARG A 58 -1.55 1.55 -10.06
CA ARG A 58 -2.54 1.03 -11.01
C ARG A 58 -3.94 1.58 -10.77
N THR A 59 -4.17 2.15 -9.59
CA THR A 59 -5.42 2.85 -9.23
C THR A 59 -5.29 4.37 -9.40
N THR A 60 -4.39 4.84 -10.28
CA THR A 60 -4.02 6.26 -10.38
C THR A 60 -5.19 7.21 -10.58
N ASP A 61 -6.17 6.77 -11.37
CA ASP A 61 -7.40 7.50 -11.66
C ASP A 61 -8.19 7.85 -10.40
N TYR A 62 -7.82 7.32 -9.23
CA TYR A 62 -8.49 7.55 -7.97
C TYR A 62 -7.58 8.11 -6.88
N LEU A 63 -6.28 8.29 -7.13
CA LEU A 63 -5.35 8.81 -6.12
C LEU A 63 -5.68 10.26 -5.73
N HIS A 64 -6.26 11.04 -6.64
CA HIS A 64 -6.75 12.39 -6.34
C HIS A 64 -7.88 12.39 -5.29
N ALA A 65 -8.61 11.28 -5.14
CA ALA A 65 -9.65 11.11 -4.12
C ALA A 65 -9.08 10.58 -2.79
N PHE A 66 -7.77 10.31 -2.70
CA PHE A 66 -7.15 9.75 -1.49
C PHE A 66 -7.37 10.64 -0.26
N ALA A 67 -7.13 11.95 -0.40
CA ALA A 67 -7.26 12.90 0.70
C ALA A 67 -8.72 12.97 1.20
N SER A 68 -9.68 13.13 0.28
CA SER A 68 -11.09 13.24 0.64
C SER A 68 -11.63 11.94 1.25
N VAL A 69 -11.27 10.78 0.71
CA VAL A 69 -11.67 9.48 1.28
C VAL A 69 -11.06 9.28 2.67
N ARG A 70 -9.79 9.62 2.86
CA ARG A 70 -9.15 9.54 4.20
C ARG A 70 -9.84 10.44 5.20
N GLU A 71 -10.11 11.70 4.85
CA GLU A 71 -10.80 12.67 5.71
C GLU A 71 -12.22 12.23 6.05
N GLN A 72 -12.95 11.68 5.08
CA GLN A 72 -14.28 11.10 5.31
C GLN A 72 -14.25 10.00 6.37
N LEU A 73 -13.36 9.01 6.22
CA LEU A 73 -13.25 7.88 7.15
C LEU A 73 -12.85 8.33 8.56
N LEU A 74 -11.97 9.34 8.66
CA LEU A 74 -11.62 9.95 9.94
C LEU A 74 -12.82 10.65 10.59
N ALA A 75 -13.61 11.39 9.81
CA ALA A 75 -14.83 12.06 10.27
C ALA A 75 -15.91 11.06 10.73
N GLU A 76 -15.96 9.88 10.13
CA GLU A 76 -16.81 8.73 10.53
C GLU A 76 -16.30 8.03 11.81
N GLY A 77 -15.18 8.51 12.40
CA GLY A 77 -14.63 8.00 13.66
C GLY A 77 -13.79 6.73 13.49
N HIS A 78 -13.27 6.47 12.29
CA HIS A 78 -12.33 5.36 12.06
C HIS A 78 -10.89 5.80 12.33
N ALA A 79 -10.07 4.87 12.82
CA ALA A 79 -8.63 5.07 12.91
C ALA A 79 -8.02 4.68 11.57
N VAL A 80 -7.47 5.66 10.85
CA VAL A 80 -6.89 5.45 9.51
C VAL A 80 -5.39 5.75 9.56
N GLU A 81 -4.57 4.74 9.29
CA GLU A 81 -3.11 4.86 9.16
C GLU A 81 -2.69 4.60 7.71
N VAL A 82 -1.72 5.37 7.23
CA VAL A 82 -1.11 5.23 5.92
C VAL A 82 0.34 4.76 6.07
N LEU A 83 0.61 3.53 5.61
CA LEU A 83 1.93 2.94 5.52
C LEU A 83 2.43 2.98 4.08
N PHE A 84 3.56 3.64 3.86
CA PHE A 84 4.24 3.66 2.56
C PHE A 84 5.50 2.79 2.55
N LEU A 85 5.61 1.87 1.60
CA LEU A 85 6.83 1.09 1.36
C LEU A 85 7.66 1.73 0.25
N GLU A 86 8.93 1.98 0.53
CA GLU A 86 9.87 2.59 -0.40
C GLU A 86 11.07 1.68 -0.67
N ALA A 87 11.66 1.85 -1.86
CA ALA A 87 12.94 1.27 -2.25
C ALA A 87 13.53 2.14 -3.37
N PRO A 88 14.86 2.24 -3.46
CA PRO A 88 15.50 2.96 -4.56
C PRO A 88 15.31 2.21 -5.89
N ALA A 89 15.31 2.96 -7.00
CA ALA A 89 15.06 2.41 -8.33
C ALA A 89 15.98 1.22 -8.71
N PRO A 90 17.30 1.24 -8.42
CA PRO A 90 18.17 0.08 -8.67
C PRO A 90 17.72 -1.20 -7.94
N THR A 91 17.20 -1.06 -6.73
CA THR A 91 16.67 -2.19 -5.95
C THR A 91 15.38 -2.74 -6.55
N ILE A 92 14.48 -1.87 -7.01
CA ILE A 92 13.26 -2.29 -7.71
C ILE A 92 13.60 -3.02 -9.01
N VAL A 93 14.51 -2.46 -9.82
CA VAL A 93 15.00 -3.10 -11.06
C VAL A 93 15.55 -4.50 -10.77
N ARG A 94 16.44 -4.62 -9.79
CA ARG A 94 17.01 -5.91 -9.37
C ARG A 94 15.93 -6.93 -9.00
N ARG A 95 14.94 -6.53 -8.17
CA ARG A 95 13.84 -7.42 -7.74
C ARG A 95 12.97 -7.91 -8.90
N PHE A 96 12.69 -7.06 -9.89
CA PHE A 96 11.94 -7.46 -11.08
C PHE A 96 12.76 -8.40 -11.98
N SER A 97 14.08 -8.17 -12.10
CA SER A 97 14.98 -9.10 -12.79
C SER A 97 15.05 -10.47 -12.12
N GLU A 98 15.13 -10.52 -10.79
CA GLU A 98 15.17 -11.77 -10.00
C GLU A 98 13.87 -12.58 -10.12
N THR A 99 12.73 -11.91 -10.05
CA THR A 99 11.42 -12.57 -10.11
C THR A 99 10.95 -12.87 -11.54
N ARG A 100 11.67 -12.36 -12.56
CA ARG A 100 11.29 -12.39 -13.99
C ARG A 100 9.89 -11.84 -14.27
N ARG A 101 9.34 -11.03 -13.36
CA ARG A 101 8.03 -10.39 -13.54
C ARG A 101 8.22 -9.11 -14.35
N ARG A 102 7.20 -8.73 -15.12
CA ARG A 102 7.17 -7.41 -15.76
C ARG A 102 6.69 -6.37 -14.76
N HIS A 103 7.21 -5.15 -14.87
CA HIS A 103 6.71 -4.04 -14.08
C HIS A 103 5.28 -3.68 -14.53
N PRO A 104 4.33 -3.44 -13.62
CA PRO A 104 2.91 -3.27 -13.99
C PRO A 104 2.63 -2.10 -14.94
N LEU A 105 3.44 -1.04 -14.87
CA LEU A 105 3.29 0.18 -15.66
C LEU A 105 4.19 0.27 -16.90
N GLY A 106 4.81 -0.84 -17.33
CA GLY A 106 5.60 -0.88 -18.57
C GLY A 106 7.09 -1.12 -18.35
N GLU A 107 7.94 -0.55 -19.20
CA GLU A 107 9.38 -0.83 -19.19
C GLU A 107 10.13 -0.02 -18.13
N LEU A 108 11.09 -0.69 -17.50
CA LEU A 108 12.03 -0.09 -16.57
C LEU A 108 13.17 0.59 -17.33
N PRO A 109 13.75 1.69 -16.82
CA PRO A 109 13.49 2.31 -15.51
C PRO A 109 12.39 3.39 -15.52
N GLY A 110 11.94 3.85 -16.69
CA GLY A 110 11.00 4.98 -16.82
C GLY A 110 9.68 4.79 -16.05
N ALA A 111 9.19 3.55 -15.96
CA ALA A 111 7.99 3.24 -15.20
C ALA A 111 8.11 3.54 -13.69
N ILE A 112 9.32 3.50 -13.11
CA ILE A 112 9.52 3.77 -11.66
C ILE A 112 9.33 5.25 -11.37
N GLU A 113 9.89 6.14 -12.18
CA GLU A 113 9.77 7.58 -11.95
C GLU A 113 8.35 8.08 -12.23
N HIS A 114 7.67 7.48 -13.20
CA HIS A 114 6.25 7.70 -13.39
C HIS A 114 5.44 7.28 -12.15
N GLU A 115 5.69 6.09 -11.61
CA GLU A 115 5.03 5.62 -10.39
C GLU A 115 5.30 6.52 -9.17
N ARG A 116 6.55 7.00 -9.04
CA ARG A 116 6.96 7.90 -7.97
C ARG A 116 6.22 9.24 -8.03
N SER A 117 6.05 9.80 -9.22
CA SER A 117 5.31 11.05 -9.39
C SER A 117 3.82 10.87 -9.09
N GLN A 118 3.22 9.76 -9.53
CA GLN A 118 1.83 9.42 -9.25
C GLN A 118 1.54 9.20 -7.76
N LEU A 119 2.45 8.53 -7.04
CA LEU A 119 2.30 8.24 -5.62
C LEU A 119 2.83 9.34 -4.69
N ALA A 120 3.36 10.45 -5.23
CA ALA A 120 3.95 11.53 -4.44
C ALA A 120 2.97 12.09 -3.40
N GLU A 121 1.68 12.21 -3.77
CA GLU A 121 0.65 12.72 -2.88
C GLU A 121 0.39 11.78 -1.68
N VAL A 122 0.30 10.48 -1.95
CA VAL A 122 0.11 9.44 -0.93
C VAL A 122 1.34 9.36 -0.03
N ARG A 123 2.55 9.42 -0.63
CA ARG A 123 3.83 9.43 0.08
C ARG A 123 3.97 10.62 1.02
N ALA A 124 3.48 11.79 0.63
CA ALA A 124 3.52 13.01 1.44
C ALA A 124 2.56 12.96 2.65
N ARG A 125 1.49 12.15 2.56
CA ARG A 125 0.49 11.95 3.62
C ARG A 125 0.68 10.65 4.39
N ALA A 126 1.78 9.94 4.17
CA ALA A 126 2.08 8.71 4.86
C ALA A 126 2.38 8.98 6.34
N ASP A 127 1.67 8.28 7.23
CA ASP A 127 1.93 8.34 8.66
C ASP A 127 3.22 7.57 9.02
N SER A 128 3.58 6.58 8.19
CA SER A 128 4.80 5.80 8.34
C SER A 128 5.40 5.39 7.00
N VAL A 129 6.73 5.31 6.96
CA VAL A 129 7.48 4.90 5.78
C VAL A 129 8.43 3.77 6.16
N ILE A 130 8.37 2.65 5.43
CA ILE A 130 9.33 1.56 5.55
C ILE A 130 10.25 1.59 4.34
N ASP A 131 11.53 1.83 4.59
CA ASP A 131 12.56 1.56 3.60
C ASP A 131 12.82 0.04 3.53
N SER A 132 12.52 -0.53 2.37
CA SER A 132 12.67 -1.95 2.12
C SER A 132 13.98 -2.31 1.42
N GLU A 133 14.86 -1.35 1.11
CA GLU A 133 16.04 -1.56 0.25
C GLU A 133 16.83 -2.82 0.61
N ASN A 134 17.20 -2.92 1.88
CA ASN A 134 18.05 -3.98 2.42
C ASN A 134 17.26 -5.07 3.16
N LEU A 135 15.93 -5.08 3.02
CA LEU A 135 15.07 -6.06 3.64
C LEU A 135 14.79 -7.23 2.68
N SER A 136 15.08 -8.44 3.14
CA SER A 136 14.49 -9.65 2.55
C SER A 136 12.99 -9.71 2.82
N SER A 137 12.25 -10.49 2.03
CA SER A 137 10.81 -10.67 2.27
C SER A 137 10.50 -11.21 3.66
N ARG A 138 11.39 -12.04 4.23
CA ARG A 138 11.24 -12.55 5.60
C ARG A 138 11.41 -11.44 6.65
N GLN A 139 12.45 -10.62 6.51
CA GLN A 139 12.69 -9.49 7.42
C GLN A 139 11.57 -8.47 7.34
N LEU A 140 11.07 -8.17 6.14
CA LEU A 140 9.92 -7.28 5.98
C LEU A 140 8.68 -7.84 6.68
N ARG A 141 8.37 -9.14 6.53
CA ARG A 141 7.25 -9.76 7.25
C ARG A 141 7.41 -9.68 8.77
N GLN A 142 8.62 -9.93 9.27
CA GLN A 142 8.91 -9.85 10.70
C GLN A 142 8.71 -8.42 11.23
N LEU A 143 9.23 -7.43 10.50
CA LEU A 143 9.09 -6.02 10.86
C LEU A 143 7.62 -5.57 10.89
N ILE A 144 6.77 -6.07 9.99
CA ILE A 144 5.32 -5.81 10.03
C ILE A 144 4.63 -6.48 11.23
N ARG A 145 5.11 -7.65 11.68
CA ARG A 145 4.55 -8.36 12.84
C ARG A 145 4.93 -7.78 14.18
N GLU A 146 6.06 -7.09 14.26
CA GLU A 146 6.58 -6.45 15.47
C GLU A 146 6.03 -5.03 15.68
N ARG A 147 5.24 -4.55 14.71
CA ARG A 147 4.68 -3.20 14.68
C ARG A 147 3.31 -3.14 15.34
#